data_AF-A0A6P2BU54-F1
#
_entry.id   AF-A0A6P2BU54-F1
#
_cell.length_a   1.000
_cell.length_b   1.000
_cell.length_c   1.000
_cell.angle_alpha   90.00
_cell.angle_beta   90.00
_cell.angle_gamma   90.00
#
_symmetry.space_group_name_H-M   'P 1'
#
loop_
_entity.id
_entity.type
_entity.pdbx_description
1 polymer ?
#
loop_
_entity_poly.entity_id
_entity_poly.type
_entity_poly.pdbx_seq_one_letter_code
_entity_poly.pdbx_strand_id
1 'polypeptide(L)'
;MANHKAPDFEPGEPLRDAAARWLNLVPAEHRRDGRESADDALETLREHMRSCRDHPLGALWVAHRHLGDPVPAVRIAALVLASEALWWLGHFEDARLAAQAAADADPASAQALWRLAVALYRQGRFEEAGERLDDLLKLADRFAPAWALRGQVKVWLDAGNPEAGRADFAGAAALPSGSGIWVVPYRMAGAEFKAAVDAQIRVHDAETGGSSGEPTDVALLPDKSRVERGVDPDSRWHLEGPSRGGGDRDTQFGGLGGDFAAGARSRVSFGDRFVLYQRNIENLCQDRAALREEIRKSVAELFDAALDSRAAIAIKGAPEQHAEGANVPGDDDR
;
A
#
# COMPACT_ATOMS: atom_id res chain seq x y z
N MET A 1 -12.50 -3.15 -18.97
CA MET A 1 -12.59 -2.44 -20.27
C MET A 1 -13.00 -0.99 -20.00
N ALA A 2 -12.45 -0.01 -20.72
CA ALA A 2 -12.97 1.36 -20.67
C ALA A 2 -14.34 1.41 -21.38
N ASN A 3 -15.34 2.02 -20.75
CA ASN A 3 -16.68 2.11 -21.31
C ASN A 3 -16.69 3.03 -22.53
N HIS A 4 -16.90 2.48 -23.73
CA HIS A 4 -17.00 3.27 -24.98
C HIS A 4 -18.19 4.25 -25.00
N LYS A 5 -19.08 4.22 -24.00
CA LYS A 5 -20.19 5.17 -23.81
C LYS A 5 -19.91 6.26 -22.78
N ALA A 6 -18.70 6.33 -22.22
CA ALA A 6 -18.36 7.40 -21.27
C ALA A 6 -18.52 8.78 -21.95
N PRO A 7 -19.19 9.73 -21.29
CA PRO A 7 -19.35 11.07 -21.84
C PRO A 7 -18.00 11.76 -21.98
N ASP A 8 -17.94 12.76 -22.87
CA ASP A 8 -16.78 13.63 -22.95
C ASP A 8 -16.62 14.40 -21.62
N PHE A 9 -15.37 14.58 -21.19
CA PHE A 9 -15.04 15.24 -19.93
C PHE A 9 -13.73 16.02 -20.05
N GLU A 10 -13.68 17.14 -19.34
CA GLU A 10 -12.50 18.00 -19.23
C GLU A 10 -11.89 17.88 -17.83
N PRO A 11 -10.57 17.64 -17.71
CA PRO A 11 -9.93 17.56 -16.40
C PRO A 11 -10.01 18.91 -15.68
N GLY A 12 -10.36 18.89 -14.40
CA GLY A 12 -10.36 20.07 -13.54
C GLY A 12 -8.95 20.64 -13.32
N GLU A 13 -8.87 21.90 -12.87
CA GLU A 13 -7.62 22.62 -12.63
C GLU A 13 -6.62 21.84 -11.74
N PRO A 14 -7.01 21.23 -10.60
CA PRO A 14 -6.07 20.48 -9.76
C PRO A 14 -5.43 19.28 -10.49
N LEU A 15 -6.19 18.60 -11.35
CA LEU A 15 -5.68 17.48 -12.14
C LEU A 15 -4.76 17.97 -13.26
N ARG A 16 -5.07 19.10 -13.92
CA ARG A 16 -4.21 19.68 -14.95
C ARG A 16 -2.85 20.07 -14.37
N ASP A 17 -2.85 20.70 -13.19
CA ASP A 17 -1.63 21.06 -12.47
C ASP A 17 -0.84 19.82 -12.03
N ALA A 18 -1.53 18.76 -11.57
CA ALA A 18 -0.91 17.49 -11.23
C ALA A 18 -0.27 16.82 -12.46
N ALA A 19 -1.02 16.71 -13.55
CA ALA A 19 -0.54 16.14 -14.81
C ALA A 19 0.71 16.84 -15.32
N ALA A 20 0.75 18.18 -15.26
CA ALA A 20 1.94 18.95 -15.61
C ALA A 20 3.18 18.57 -14.78
N ARG A 21 3.00 18.23 -13.49
CA ARG A 21 4.11 17.76 -12.62
C ARG A 21 4.56 16.35 -12.94
N TRP A 22 3.68 15.46 -13.43
CA TRP A 22 4.03 14.06 -13.72
C TRP A 22 5.16 13.95 -14.76
N LEU A 23 5.25 14.89 -15.71
CA LEU A 23 6.35 14.95 -16.68
C LEU A 23 7.73 15.14 -16.04
N ASN A 24 7.79 15.79 -14.87
CA ASN A 24 9.05 15.98 -14.14
C ASN A 24 9.54 14.68 -13.49
N LEU A 25 8.65 13.70 -13.31
CA LEU A 25 9.00 12.39 -12.77
C LEU A 25 9.64 11.49 -13.85
N VAL A 26 9.34 11.72 -15.13
CA VAL A 26 9.79 10.88 -16.25
C VAL A 26 11.09 11.43 -16.87
N PRO A 27 12.17 10.62 -17.00
CA PRO A 27 13.39 11.03 -17.69
C PRO A 27 13.17 11.42 -19.17
N ALA A 28 13.97 12.35 -19.68
CA ALA A 28 13.81 12.90 -21.03
C ALA A 28 13.98 11.88 -22.16
N GLU A 29 14.81 10.85 -21.96
CA GLU A 29 15.06 9.77 -22.92
C GLU A 29 13.83 8.89 -23.22
N HIS A 30 12.87 8.84 -22.30
CA HIS A 30 11.60 8.13 -22.49
C HIS A 30 10.55 8.96 -23.25
N ARG A 31 10.84 10.23 -23.59
CA ARG A 31 9.89 11.14 -24.25
C ARG A 31 10.05 11.16 -25.77
N ARG A 32 9.89 10.01 -26.44
CA ARG A 32 9.91 9.92 -27.92
C ARG A 32 8.49 9.75 -28.47
N ASP A 33 8.22 10.42 -29.58
CA ASP A 33 6.85 10.71 -30.02
C ASP A 33 6.44 9.94 -31.29
N GLY A 34 5.16 9.57 -31.34
CA GLY A 34 4.50 8.89 -32.43
C GLY A 34 2.99 8.95 -32.21
N ARG A 35 2.23 9.34 -33.24
CA ARG A 35 0.77 9.41 -33.16
C ARG A 35 0.20 8.02 -33.47
N GLU A 36 -0.54 7.46 -32.52
CA GLU A 36 -1.20 6.15 -32.63
C GLU A 36 -2.69 6.31 -32.94
N SER A 37 -3.31 5.24 -33.45
CA SER A 37 -4.78 5.17 -33.49
C SER A 37 -5.34 4.93 -32.09
N ALA A 38 -6.64 5.18 -31.89
CA ALA A 38 -7.27 4.98 -30.57
C ALA A 38 -7.23 3.52 -30.09
N ASP A 39 -7.37 2.56 -31.01
CA ASP A 39 -7.31 1.14 -30.69
C ASP A 39 -5.88 0.72 -30.30
N ASP A 40 -4.88 1.20 -31.03
CA ASP A 40 -3.46 0.96 -30.71
C ASP A 40 -3.07 1.62 -29.37
N ALA A 41 -3.60 2.82 -29.10
CA ALA A 41 -3.39 3.52 -27.85
C ALA A 41 -3.98 2.75 -26.66
N LEU A 42 -5.21 2.23 -26.79
CA LEU A 42 -5.84 1.41 -25.77
C LEU A 42 -5.06 0.12 -25.52
N GLU A 43 -4.56 -0.54 -26.57
CA GLU A 43 -3.75 -1.75 -26.38
C GLU A 43 -2.42 -1.44 -25.70
N THR A 44 -1.73 -0.38 -26.14
CA THR A 44 -0.50 0.10 -25.51
C THR A 44 -0.71 0.40 -24.02
N LEU A 45 -1.82 1.05 -23.65
CA LEU A 45 -2.18 1.35 -22.27
C LEU A 45 -2.45 0.06 -21.45
N ARG A 46 -3.11 -0.94 -22.05
CA ARG A 46 -3.36 -2.25 -21.40
C ARG A 46 -2.08 -3.04 -21.18
N GLU A 47 -1.16 -3.03 -22.13
CA GLU A 47 0.15 -3.66 -21.98
C GLU A 47 0.92 -3.04 -20.82
N HIS A 48 1.01 -1.71 -20.78
CA HIS A 48 1.68 -1.00 -19.70
C HIS A 48 0.99 -1.18 -18.35
N MET A 49 -0.34 -1.37 -18.32
CA MET A 49 -1.06 -1.71 -17.10
C MET A 49 -0.64 -3.08 -16.55
N ARG A 50 -0.45 -4.08 -17.42
CA ARG A 50 -0.05 -5.44 -17.04
C ARG A 50 1.37 -5.49 -16.47
N SER A 51 2.27 -4.66 -16.98
CA SER A 51 3.69 -4.63 -16.57
C SER A 51 4.08 -3.37 -15.78
N CYS A 52 3.11 -2.60 -15.28
CA CYS A 52 3.35 -1.30 -14.65
C CYS A 52 4.35 -1.39 -13.48
N ARG A 53 4.21 -2.44 -12.66
CA ARG A 53 5.11 -2.75 -11.55
C ARG A 53 6.59 -2.77 -11.94
N ASP A 54 6.90 -3.26 -13.14
CA ASP A 54 8.28 -3.46 -13.59
C ASP A 54 8.89 -2.18 -14.18
N HIS A 55 8.04 -1.25 -14.65
CA HIS A 55 8.47 -0.01 -15.29
C HIS A 55 7.49 1.16 -15.04
N PRO A 56 7.29 1.59 -13.79
CA PRO A 56 6.25 2.56 -13.45
C PRO A 56 6.49 3.94 -14.09
N LEU A 57 7.74 4.37 -14.24
CA LEU A 57 8.07 5.63 -14.94
C LEU A 57 7.68 5.61 -16.43
N GLY A 58 7.91 4.47 -17.11
CA GLY A 58 7.50 4.29 -18.50
C GLY A 58 5.98 4.26 -18.66
N ALA A 59 5.30 3.55 -17.75
CA ALA A 59 3.84 3.52 -17.71
C ALA A 59 3.23 4.92 -17.47
N LEU A 60 3.80 5.70 -16.54
CA LEU A 60 3.36 7.07 -16.26
C LEU A 60 3.53 7.98 -17.48
N TRP A 61 4.63 7.81 -18.22
CA TRP A 61 4.86 8.56 -19.45
C TRP A 61 3.80 8.25 -20.52
N VAL A 62 3.57 6.97 -20.79
CA VAL A 62 2.55 6.53 -21.77
C VAL A 62 1.17 7.04 -21.37
N ALA A 63 0.83 6.95 -20.09
CA ALA A 63 -0.40 7.52 -19.55
C ALA A 63 -0.49 9.03 -19.82
N HIS A 64 0.55 9.80 -19.47
CA HIS A 64 0.56 11.24 -19.66
C HIS A 64 0.33 11.65 -21.13
N ARG A 65 0.96 10.95 -22.09
CA ARG A 65 0.79 11.21 -23.53
C ARG A 65 -0.68 11.18 -23.96
N HIS A 66 -1.46 10.29 -23.34
CA HIS A 66 -2.83 9.98 -23.70
C HIS A 66 -3.88 10.74 -22.87
N LEU A 67 -3.47 11.63 -21.96
CA LEU A 67 -4.41 12.46 -21.18
C LEU A 67 -5.16 13.49 -22.03
N GLY A 68 -4.58 13.91 -23.17
CA GLY A 68 -5.19 14.85 -24.11
C GLY A 68 -5.82 14.18 -25.33
N ASP A 69 -5.97 12.85 -25.33
CA ASP A 69 -6.52 12.13 -26.48
C ASP A 69 -7.98 12.52 -26.74
N PRO A 70 -8.41 12.72 -28.00
CA PRO A 70 -9.79 13.09 -28.30
C PRO A 70 -10.82 12.02 -27.89
N VAL A 71 -10.41 10.75 -27.73
CA VAL A 71 -11.29 9.65 -27.37
C VAL A 71 -11.39 9.52 -25.83
N PRO A 72 -12.57 9.70 -25.22
CA PRO A 72 -12.72 9.62 -23.76
C PRO A 72 -12.24 8.30 -23.16
N ALA A 73 -12.48 7.18 -23.85
CA ALA A 73 -12.04 5.86 -23.40
C ALA A 73 -10.50 5.75 -23.28
N VAL A 74 -9.75 6.39 -24.19
CA VAL A 74 -8.27 6.46 -24.13
C VAL A 74 -7.84 7.29 -22.93
N ARG A 75 -8.46 8.46 -22.72
CA ARG A 75 -8.16 9.32 -21.55
C ARG A 75 -8.45 8.65 -20.22
N ILE A 76 -9.57 7.93 -20.10
CA ILE A 76 -9.92 7.19 -18.88
C ILE A 76 -8.88 6.09 -18.63
N ALA A 77 -8.54 5.29 -19.65
CA ALA A 77 -7.51 4.26 -19.52
C ALA A 77 -6.13 4.86 -19.15
N ALA A 78 -5.79 6.02 -19.69
CA ALA A 78 -4.60 6.78 -19.33
C ALA A 78 -4.61 7.23 -17.87
N LEU A 79 -5.72 7.78 -17.37
CA LEU A 79 -5.86 8.18 -15.97
C LEU A 79 -5.72 6.99 -15.00
N VAL A 80 -6.31 5.84 -15.35
CA VAL A 80 -6.17 4.61 -14.57
C VAL A 80 -4.70 4.15 -14.55
N LEU A 81 -4.00 4.17 -15.70
CA LEU A 81 -2.58 3.82 -15.78
C LEU A 81 -1.69 4.81 -15.02
N ALA A 82 -1.98 6.11 -15.10
CA ALA A 82 -1.28 7.11 -14.32
C ALA A 82 -1.44 6.85 -12.82
N SER A 83 -2.66 6.56 -12.36
CA SER A 83 -2.90 6.21 -10.95
C SER A 83 -2.07 5.00 -10.51
N GLU A 84 -2.04 3.93 -11.29
CA GLU A 84 -1.26 2.73 -10.97
C GLU A 84 0.24 3.06 -10.88
N ALA A 85 0.77 3.76 -11.88
CA ALA A 85 2.16 4.12 -11.94
C ALA A 85 2.57 5.05 -10.79
N LEU A 86 1.76 6.05 -10.48
CA LEU A 86 1.99 6.98 -9.37
C LEU A 86 1.94 6.27 -8.01
N TRP A 87 1.07 5.26 -7.85
CA TRP A 87 1.03 4.44 -6.65
C TRP A 87 2.33 3.63 -6.48
N TRP A 88 2.82 2.97 -7.54
CA TRP A 88 4.11 2.26 -7.50
C TRP A 88 5.31 3.19 -7.22
N LEU A 89 5.19 4.47 -7.57
CA LEU A 89 6.19 5.52 -7.29
C LEU A 89 6.03 6.15 -5.90
N GLY A 90 4.99 5.81 -5.14
CA GLY A 90 4.72 6.37 -3.81
C GLY A 90 4.05 7.76 -3.81
N HIS A 91 3.61 8.25 -4.97
CA HIS A 91 2.91 9.52 -5.11
C HIS A 91 1.39 9.34 -4.91
N PHE A 92 0.98 8.95 -3.70
CA PHE A 92 -0.39 8.51 -3.41
C PHE A 92 -1.47 9.58 -3.62
N GLU A 93 -1.16 10.86 -3.38
CA GLU A 93 -2.12 11.95 -3.64
C GLU A 93 -2.37 12.17 -5.13
N ASP A 94 -1.31 12.18 -5.94
CA ASP A 94 -1.44 12.30 -7.38
C ASP A 94 -2.11 11.04 -7.98
N ALA A 95 -1.82 9.85 -7.41
CA ALA A 95 -2.52 8.62 -7.76
C ALA A 95 -4.03 8.71 -7.48
N ARG A 96 -4.41 9.24 -6.31
CA ARG A 96 -5.81 9.48 -5.96
C ARG A 96 -6.48 10.45 -6.93
N LEU A 97 -5.83 11.57 -7.26
CA LEU A 97 -6.38 12.55 -8.21
C LEU A 97 -6.64 11.94 -9.59
N ALA A 98 -5.70 11.14 -10.10
CA ALA A 98 -5.86 10.44 -11.37
C ALA A 98 -7.01 9.43 -11.33
N ALA A 99 -7.06 8.60 -10.27
CA ALA A 99 -8.12 7.62 -10.10
C ALA A 99 -9.51 8.24 -9.89
N GLN A 100 -9.58 9.34 -9.13
CA GLN A 100 -10.83 10.08 -8.91
C GLN A 100 -11.38 10.60 -10.24
N ALA A 101 -10.54 11.22 -11.06
CA ALA A 101 -10.98 11.72 -12.36
C ALA A 101 -11.40 10.58 -13.31
N ALA A 102 -10.74 9.42 -13.25
CA ALA A 102 -11.17 8.25 -14.01
C ALA A 102 -12.54 7.73 -13.54
N ALA A 103 -12.78 7.70 -12.23
CA ALA A 103 -14.03 7.25 -11.63
C ALA A 103 -15.17 8.27 -11.85
N ASP A 104 -14.88 9.57 -11.85
CA ASP A 104 -15.87 10.61 -12.16
C ASP A 104 -16.28 10.57 -13.63
N ALA A 105 -15.33 10.30 -14.53
CA ALA A 105 -15.59 10.17 -15.97
C ALA A 105 -16.34 8.87 -16.33
N ASP A 106 -16.06 7.77 -15.63
CA ASP A 106 -16.77 6.50 -15.78
C ASP A 106 -17.06 5.85 -14.41
N PRO A 107 -18.19 6.21 -13.77
CA PRO A 107 -18.58 5.66 -12.46
C PRO A 107 -18.83 4.14 -12.48
N ALA A 108 -18.97 3.54 -13.65
CA ALA A 108 -19.12 2.09 -13.82
C ALA A 108 -17.78 1.37 -14.07
N SER A 109 -16.65 2.11 -14.07
CA SER A 109 -15.32 1.52 -14.21
C SER A 109 -14.87 0.90 -12.88
N ALA A 110 -15.04 -0.41 -12.77
CA ALA A 110 -14.55 -1.18 -11.62
C ALA A 110 -13.03 -0.96 -11.39
N GLN A 111 -12.22 -0.90 -12.45
CA GLN A 111 -10.79 -0.64 -12.31
C GLN A 111 -10.50 0.77 -11.76
N ALA A 112 -11.25 1.81 -12.17
CA ALA A 112 -11.07 3.16 -11.65
C ALA A 112 -11.46 3.26 -10.16
N LEU A 113 -12.61 2.67 -9.79
CA LEU A 113 -13.06 2.60 -8.39
C LEU A 113 -12.05 1.85 -7.51
N TRP A 114 -11.47 0.76 -8.02
CA TRP A 114 -10.43 0.01 -7.34
C TRP A 114 -9.16 0.83 -7.10
N ARG A 115 -8.62 1.48 -8.15
CA ARG A 115 -7.45 2.36 -8.02
C ARG A 115 -7.70 3.51 -7.04
N LEU A 116 -8.91 4.08 -7.06
CA LEU A 116 -9.29 5.15 -6.15
C LEU A 116 -9.34 4.67 -4.70
N ALA A 117 -9.95 3.51 -4.44
CA ALA A 117 -10.00 2.91 -3.11
C ALA A 117 -8.60 2.64 -2.54
N VAL A 118 -7.70 2.09 -3.35
CA VAL A 118 -6.30 1.83 -2.98
C VAL A 118 -5.58 3.14 -2.62
N ALA A 119 -5.69 4.17 -3.46
CA ALA A 119 -5.05 5.45 -3.18
C ALA A 119 -5.61 6.12 -1.90
N LEU A 120 -6.93 6.05 -1.67
CA LEU A 120 -7.56 6.55 -0.45
C LEU A 120 -7.08 5.79 0.79
N TYR A 121 -6.96 4.46 0.70
CA TYR A 121 -6.44 3.61 1.78
C TYR A 121 -5.02 4.03 2.19
N ARG A 122 -4.13 4.23 1.20
CA ARG A 122 -2.74 4.66 1.42
C ARG A 122 -2.59 6.07 1.99
N GLN A 123 -3.64 6.87 1.94
CA GLN A 123 -3.69 8.20 2.53
C GLN A 123 -4.40 8.23 3.89
N GLY A 124 -4.80 7.08 4.44
CA GLY A 124 -5.52 7.00 5.70
C GLY A 124 -6.99 7.45 5.60
N ARG A 125 -7.52 7.65 4.39
CA ARG A 125 -8.92 8.06 4.14
C ARG A 125 -9.82 6.82 4.10
N PHE A 126 -9.84 6.08 5.20
CA PHE A 126 -10.44 4.74 5.29
C PHE A 126 -11.94 4.72 5.04
N GLU A 127 -12.67 5.72 5.54
CA GLU A 127 -14.11 5.84 5.34
C GLU A 127 -14.45 5.94 3.84
N GLU A 128 -13.77 6.83 3.13
CA GLU A 128 -13.97 7.04 1.69
C GLU A 128 -13.49 5.84 0.87
N ALA A 129 -12.39 5.18 1.26
CA ALA A 129 -11.93 3.95 0.64
C ALA A 129 -13.01 2.86 0.75
N GLY A 130 -13.65 2.72 1.91
CA GLY A 130 -14.75 1.79 2.15
C GLY A 130 -15.94 2.01 1.21
N GLU A 131 -16.35 3.27 1.04
CA GLU A 131 -17.46 3.58 0.13
C GLU A 131 -17.14 3.22 -1.33
N ARG A 132 -15.92 3.50 -1.80
CA ARG A 132 -15.52 3.14 -3.18
C ARG A 132 -15.41 1.63 -3.36
N LEU A 133 -15.00 0.89 -2.33
CA LEU A 133 -15.00 -0.57 -2.34
C LEU A 133 -16.42 -1.14 -2.35
N ASP A 134 -17.37 -0.52 -1.67
CA ASP A 134 -18.78 -0.91 -1.73
C ASP A 134 -19.35 -0.69 -3.13
N ASP A 135 -19.01 0.41 -3.80
CA ASP A 135 -19.41 0.66 -5.19
C ASP A 135 -18.75 -0.33 -6.15
N LEU A 136 -17.45 -0.61 -5.98
CA LEU A 136 -16.72 -1.60 -6.76
C LEU A 136 -17.33 -3.01 -6.64
N LEU A 137 -17.64 -3.46 -5.43
CA LEU A 137 -18.14 -4.81 -5.18
C LEU A 137 -19.57 -5.02 -5.71
N LYS A 138 -20.33 -3.95 -5.99
CA LYS A 138 -21.59 -4.05 -6.75
C LYS A 138 -21.36 -4.40 -8.24
N LEU A 139 -20.19 -4.06 -8.78
CA LEU A 139 -19.82 -4.27 -10.19
C LEU A 139 -18.97 -5.53 -10.41
N ALA A 140 -18.13 -5.87 -9.43
CA ALA A 140 -17.15 -6.96 -9.51
C ALA A 140 -17.06 -7.73 -8.17
N ASP A 141 -18.13 -8.43 -7.80
CA ASP A 141 -18.21 -9.21 -6.56
C ASP A 141 -17.27 -10.44 -6.52
N ARG A 142 -16.79 -10.92 -7.66
CA ARG A 142 -15.79 -12.00 -7.77
C ARG A 142 -14.34 -11.52 -7.68
N PHE A 143 -14.11 -10.24 -7.37
CA PHE A 143 -12.77 -9.68 -7.21
C PHE A 143 -12.29 -9.76 -5.75
N ALA A 144 -11.62 -10.87 -5.40
CA ALA A 144 -11.16 -11.15 -4.04
C ALA A 144 -10.30 -10.04 -3.39
N PRO A 145 -9.39 -9.35 -4.10
CA PRO A 145 -8.63 -8.23 -3.53
C PRO A 145 -9.51 -7.11 -2.96
N ALA A 146 -10.66 -6.80 -3.57
CA ALA A 146 -11.56 -5.77 -3.04
C ALA A 146 -12.22 -6.18 -1.73
N TRP A 147 -12.58 -7.46 -1.58
CA TRP A 147 -13.06 -7.99 -0.30
C TRP A 147 -11.97 -7.89 0.77
N ALA A 148 -10.74 -8.33 0.46
CA ALA A 148 -9.63 -8.27 1.41
C ALA A 148 -9.33 -6.83 1.87
N LEU A 149 -9.24 -5.88 0.93
CA LEU A 149 -9.00 -4.47 1.26
C LEU A 149 -10.17 -3.85 2.05
N ARG A 150 -11.43 -4.20 1.73
CA ARG A 150 -12.58 -3.73 2.52
C ARG A 150 -12.56 -4.30 3.94
N GLY A 151 -12.08 -5.53 4.10
CA GLY A 151 -11.83 -6.13 5.41
C GLY A 151 -10.79 -5.34 6.21
N GLN A 152 -9.66 -4.98 5.59
CA GLN A 152 -8.63 -4.14 6.21
C GLN A 152 -9.16 -2.74 6.58
N VAL A 153 -9.95 -2.11 5.69
CA VAL A 153 -10.63 -0.83 5.98
C VAL A 153 -11.50 -0.96 7.23
N LYS A 154 -12.29 -2.02 7.36
CA LYS A 154 -13.12 -2.23 8.56
C LYS A 154 -12.29 -2.43 9.83
N VAL A 155 -11.14 -3.10 9.73
CA VAL A 155 -10.18 -3.21 10.85
C VAL A 155 -9.65 -1.83 11.25
N TRP A 156 -9.35 -0.96 10.28
CA TRP A 156 -8.93 0.42 10.55
C TRP A 156 -10.01 1.26 11.23
N LEU A 157 -11.27 1.09 10.82
CA LEU A 157 -12.40 1.82 11.40
C LEU A 157 -12.81 1.31 12.79
N ASP A 158 -12.52 0.04 13.11
CA ASP A 158 -12.91 -0.59 14.39
C ASP A 158 -11.82 -1.55 14.92
N ALA A 159 -10.62 -1.02 15.15
CA ALA A 159 -9.44 -1.83 15.52
C ALA A 159 -9.62 -2.63 16.82
N GLY A 160 -10.48 -2.16 17.73
CA GLY A 160 -10.80 -2.82 18.99
C GLY A 160 -11.65 -4.08 18.82
N ASN A 161 -12.34 -4.21 17.70
CA ASN A 161 -13.24 -5.32 17.43
C ASN A 161 -12.50 -6.46 16.69
N PRO A 162 -12.33 -7.64 17.30
CA PRO A 162 -11.67 -8.77 16.64
C PRO A 162 -12.46 -9.30 15.41
N GLU A 163 -13.76 -9.04 15.33
CA GLU A 163 -14.59 -9.47 14.20
C GLU A 163 -14.58 -8.47 13.03
N ALA A 164 -13.92 -7.31 13.19
CA ALA A 164 -13.81 -6.31 12.14
C ALA A 164 -13.23 -6.91 10.85
N GLY A 165 -13.97 -6.74 9.75
CA GLY A 165 -13.58 -7.25 8.43
C GLY A 165 -13.63 -8.76 8.24
N ARG A 166 -13.95 -9.57 9.27
CA ARG A 166 -13.89 -11.04 9.22
C ARG A 166 -14.74 -11.63 8.10
N ALA A 167 -15.96 -11.11 7.92
CA ALA A 167 -16.85 -11.54 6.85
C ALA A 167 -16.27 -11.26 5.46
N ASP A 168 -15.57 -10.13 5.28
CA ASP A 168 -14.95 -9.79 4.00
C ASP A 168 -13.71 -10.65 3.72
N PHE A 169 -12.87 -10.90 4.73
CA PHE A 169 -11.75 -11.84 4.59
C PHE A 169 -12.25 -13.25 4.23
N ALA A 170 -13.35 -13.71 4.84
CA ALA A 170 -13.97 -14.98 4.48
C ALA A 170 -14.53 -14.98 3.05
N GLY A 171 -15.13 -13.86 2.61
CA GLY A 171 -15.57 -13.66 1.23
C GLY A 171 -14.40 -13.75 0.24
N ALA A 172 -13.28 -13.09 0.53
CA ALA A 172 -12.07 -13.15 -0.28
C ALA A 172 -11.50 -14.58 -0.37
N ALA A 173 -11.41 -15.29 0.76
CA ALA A 173 -10.90 -16.65 0.84
C ALA A 173 -11.79 -17.69 0.15
N ALA A 174 -13.11 -17.45 0.07
CA ALA A 174 -14.05 -18.34 -0.59
C ALA A 174 -13.99 -18.27 -2.14
N LEU A 175 -13.39 -17.20 -2.69
CA LEU A 175 -13.30 -17.03 -4.14
C LEU A 175 -12.17 -17.90 -4.73
N PRO A 176 -12.45 -18.73 -5.77
CA PRO A 176 -11.45 -19.64 -6.33
C PRO A 176 -10.18 -18.96 -6.87
N SER A 177 -10.32 -17.76 -7.43
CA SER A 177 -9.21 -16.96 -7.98
C SER A 177 -8.23 -16.46 -6.91
N GLY A 178 -8.61 -16.51 -5.63
CA GLY A 178 -7.79 -16.14 -4.48
C GLY A 178 -7.61 -17.27 -3.46
N SER A 179 -7.96 -18.51 -3.82
CA SER A 179 -7.92 -19.66 -2.91
C SER A 179 -6.48 -19.91 -2.42
N GLY A 180 -6.26 -19.78 -1.12
CA GLY A 180 -4.95 -19.95 -0.47
C GLY A 180 -4.05 -18.71 -0.48
N ILE A 181 -4.49 -17.61 -1.10
CA ILE A 181 -3.84 -16.28 -1.04
C ILE A 181 -4.44 -15.50 0.13
N TRP A 182 -5.77 -15.45 0.21
CA TRP A 182 -6.48 -14.72 1.26
C TRP A 182 -6.76 -15.62 2.45
N VAL A 183 -6.37 -15.18 3.64
CA VAL A 183 -6.64 -15.87 4.90
C VAL A 183 -7.73 -15.15 5.67
N VAL A 184 -8.48 -15.89 6.47
CA VAL A 184 -9.33 -15.30 7.52
C VAL A 184 -8.44 -15.09 8.74
N PRO A 185 -8.19 -13.84 9.18
CA PRO A 185 -7.24 -13.57 10.26
C PRO A 185 -7.64 -14.23 11.58
N TYR A 186 -6.69 -14.92 12.19
CA TYR A 186 -6.79 -15.37 13.57
C TYR A 186 -6.48 -14.20 14.51
N ARG A 187 -7.46 -13.82 15.34
CA ARG A 187 -7.32 -12.73 16.31
C ARG A 187 -7.10 -13.29 17.70
N MET A 188 -6.14 -12.72 18.44
CA MET A 188 -5.90 -13.06 19.83
C MET A 188 -6.06 -11.85 20.75
N ALA A 189 -6.18 -12.10 22.06
CA ALA A 189 -6.25 -11.03 23.04
C ALA A 189 -4.91 -10.27 23.08
N GLY A 190 -4.94 -8.94 23.20
CA GLY A 190 -3.72 -8.12 23.20
C GLY A 190 -2.72 -8.50 24.31
N ALA A 191 -3.22 -8.92 25.48
CA ALA A 191 -2.37 -9.42 26.57
C ALA A 191 -1.64 -10.73 26.18
N GLU A 192 -2.29 -11.62 25.44
CA GLU A 192 -1.69 -12.87 24.96
C GLU A 192 -0.68 -12.57 23.84
N PHE A 193 -0.99 -11.63 22.94
CA PHE A 193 -0.08 -11.18 21.89
C PHE A 193 1.19 -10.57 22.50
N LYS A 194 1.04 -9.64 23.45
CA LYS A 194 2.17 -9.03 24.16
C LYS A 194 3.03 -10.09 24.85
N ALA A 195 2.42 -11.05 25.55
CA ALA A 195 3.16 -12.13 26.20
C ALA A 195 3.97 -12.98 25.20
N ALA A 196 3.45 -13.19 23.98
CA ALA A 196 4.16 -13.88 22.91
C ALA A 196 5.35 -13.06 22.39
N VAL A 197 5.19 -11.75 22.18
CA VAL A 197 6.27 -10.83 21.81
C VAL A 197 7.36 -10.81 22.90
N ASP A 198 6.98 -10.59 24.16
CA ASP A 198 7.92 -10.56 25.30
C ASP A 198 8.71 -11.88 25.43
N ALA A 199 8.11 -13.01 25.06
CA ALA A 199 8.80 -14.30 25.04
C ALA A 199 9.89 -14.37 23.97
N GLN A 200 9.65 -13.82 22.77
CA GLN A 200 10.65 -13.79 21.70
C GLN A 200 11.80 -12.82 22.04
N ILE A 201 11.49 -11.68 22.65
CA ILE A 201 12.50 -10.73 23.12
C ILE A 201 13.43 -11.39 24.15
N ARG A 202 12.87 -12.12 25.13
CA ARG A 202 13.68 -12.84 26.12
C ARG A 202 14.64 -13.87 25.50
N VAL A 203 14.23 -14.54 24.42
CA VAL A 203 15.10 -15.47 23.69
C VAL A 203 16.24 -14.68 23.03
N HIS A 204 15.93 -13.58 22.35
CA HIS A 204 16.93 -12.74 21.70
C HIS A 204 17.93 -12.12 22.70
N ASP A 205 17.44 -11.62 23.84
CA ASP A 205 18.28 -11.06 24.91
C ASP A 205 19.21 -12.10 25.54
N ALA A 206 18.74 -13.34 25.70
CA ALA A 206 19.57 -14.43 26.20
C ALA A 206 20.70 -14.79 25.21
N GLU A 207 20.44 -14.68 23.90
CA GLU A 207 21.42 -14.96 22.85
C GLU A 207 22.42 -13.81 22.64
N THR A 208 22.02 -12.56 22.88
CA THR A 208 22.83 -11.35 22.59
C THR A 208 23.41 -10.65 23.81
N GLY A 209 23.02 -11.07 25.03
CA GLY A 209 23.50 -10.52 26.30
C GLY A 209 22.80 -9.22 26.72
N GLY A 210 21.46 -9.23 26.68
CA GLY A 210 20.53 -8.08 26.63
C GLY A 210 20.77 -6.83 27.49
N SER A 211 20.12 -5.74 27.06
CA SER A 211 20.05 -4.43 27.73
C SER A 211 18.92 -4.38 28.77
N SER A 212 19.02 -3.48 29.75
CA SER A 212 18.21 -3.43 30.97
C SER A 212 16.85 -2.70 30.87
N GLY A 213 16.33 -2.43 29.67
CA GLY A 213 15.07 -1.70 29.46
C GLY A 213 14.01 -2.50 28.71
N GLU A 214 12.72 -2.26 28.99
CA GLU A 214 11.59 -2.74 28.17
C GLU A 214 11.59 -1.97 26.84
N PRO A 215 12.06 -2.55 25.73
CA PRO A 215 12.30 -1.77 24.53
C PRO A 215 11.11 -1.82 23.57
N THR A 216 10.02 -2.52 23.89
CA THR A 216 8.96 -2.85 22.92
C THR A 216 7.55 -2.57 23.42
N ASP A 217 6.79 -1.79 22.66
CA ASP A 217 5.36 -1.58 22.78
C ASP A 217 4.58 -2.40 21.74
N VAL A 218 3.34 -2.74 22.09
CA VAL A 218 2.38 -3.32 21.16
C VAL A 218 1.21 -2.36 21.01
N ALA A 219 0.96 -1.93 19.77
CA ALA A 219 -0.20 -1.15 19.39
C ALA A 219 -1.12 -2.00 18.50
N LEU A 220 -2.40 -1.62 18.39
CA LEU A 220 -3.31 -2.32 17.49
C LEU A 220 -2.98 -2.03 16.02
N LEU A 221 -2.77 -0.75 15.68
CA LEU A 221 -2.50 -0.23 14.35
C LEU A 221 -1.56 0.99 14.42
N PRO A 222 -0.94 1.40 13.30
CA PRO A 222 -0.24 2.67 13.20
C PRO A 222 -1.13 3.89 13.52
N ASP A 223 -0.52 4.96 13.98
CA ASP A 223 -1.24 6.24 14.13
C ASP A 223 -1.73 6.72 12.76
N LYS A 224 -3.03 7.01 12.65
CA LYS A 224 -3.64 7.53 11.41
C LYS A 224 -2.89 8.73 10.84
N SER A 225 -2.42 9.65 11.70
CA SER A 225 -1.66 10.82 11.26
C SER A 225 -0.34 10.48 10.56
N ARG A 226 0.28 9.34 10.89
CA ARG A 226 1.50 8.84 10.22
C ARG A 226 1.16 8.28 8.86
N VAL A 227 0.05 7.55 8.75
CA VAL A 227 -0.48 7.06 7.48
C VAL A 227 -0.80 8.21 6.53
N GLU A 228 -1.44 9.27 7.03
CA GLU A 228 -1.71 10.49 6.26
C GLU A 228 -0.43 11.19 5.76
N ARG A 229 0.71 10.96 6.43
CA ARG A 229 2.04 11.43 6.00
C ARG A 229 2.77 10.45 5.07
N GLY A 230 2.15 9.34 4.69
CA GLY A 230 2.67 8.38 3.73
C GLY A 230 3.26 7.09 4.32
N VAL A 231 3.17 6.88 5.64
CA VAL A 231 3.51 5.58 6.23
C VAL A 231 2.52 4.52 5.73
N ASP A 232 3.02 3.34 5.40
CA ASP A 232 2.18 2.25 4.92
C ASP A 232 1.18 1.81 6.03
N PRO A 233 -0.15 1.84 5.78
CA PRO A 233 -1.14 1.37 6.73
C PRO A 233 -0.92 -0.08 7.20
N ASP A 234 -0.34 -0.92 6.33
CA ASP A 234 -0.13 -2.35 6.61
C ASP A 234 1.23 -2.64 7.27
N SER A 235 2.02 -1.62 7.61
CA SER A 235 3.31 -1.78 8.31
C SER A 235 3.18 -2.69 9.54
N ARG A 236 4.02 -3.72 9.68
CA ARG A 236 3.98 -4.63 10.86
C ARG A 236 4.61 -4.05 12.12
N TRP A 237 5.59 -3.15 11.96
CA TRP A 237 6.31 -2.56 13.06
C TRP A 237 7.01 -1.26 12.62
N HIS A 238 7.49 -0.47 13.59
CA HIS A 238 8.41 0.64 13.32
C HIS A 238 9.38 0.87 14.50
N LEU A 239 10.42 1.67 14.24
CA LEU A 239 11.40 2.11 15.22
C LEU A 239 11.14 3.56 15.63
N GLU A 240 10.75 3.80 16.87
CA GLU A 240 10.65 5.15 17.45
C GLU A 240 12.04 5.57 17.93
N GLY A 241 12.58 6.65 17.35
CA GLY A 241 13.90 7.19 17.70
C GLY A 241 13.96 7.72 19.14
N PRO A 242 15.16 8.09 19.63
CA PRO A 242 15.40 8.37 21.04
C PRO A 242 14.97 9.81 21.38
N SER A 243 13.68 10.16 21.25
CA SER A 243 13.04 11.36 21.83
C SER A 243 11.54 11.41 21.52
N ARG A 244 10.74 11.80 22.54
CA ARG A 244 9.31 12.13 22.48
C ARG A 244 8.95 13.37 21.62
N GLY A 245 9.78 13.75 20.64
CA GLY A 245 9.62 14.96 19.85
C GLY A 245 10.56 15.13 18.66
N GLY A 246 11.16 14.06 18.11
CA GLY A 246 12.14 14.17 17.03
C GLY A 246 12.05 13.07 15.98
N GLY A 247 11.53 13.43 14.80
CA GLY A 247 11.75 12.82 13.48
C GLY A 247 11.70 11.29 13.37
N ASP A 248 10.58 10.77 12.86
CA ASP A 248 10.48 9.41 12.32
C ASP A 248 11.63 9.15 11.33
N ARG A 249 12.30 7.99 11.45
CA ARG A 249 13.25 7.52 10.43
C ARG A 249 12.56 7.10 9.12
N ASP A 250 11.22 7.17 9.05
CA ASP A 250 10.41 6.75 7.91
C ASP A 250 10.31 7.79 6.79
N THR A 251 10.81 9.02 6.95
CA THR A 251 10.77 10.01 5.87
C THR A 251 11.92 9.81 4.88
N GLN A 252 11.62 9.12 3.77
CA GLN A 252 12.58 8.78 2.71
C GLN A 252 13.04 9.97 1.83
N PHE A 253 12.51 11.19 1.97
CA PHE A 253 13.00 12.35 1.19
C PHE A 253 12.93 13.66 1.99
N GLY A 254 13.99 13.95 2.76
CA GLY A 254 14.17 15.23 3.42
C GLY A 254 15.62 15.53 3.75
N GLY A 255 16.25 16.43 2.97
CA GLY A 255 17.37 17.27 3.40
C GLY A 255 18.78 16.65 3.40
N LEU A 256 19.56 17.08 2.41
CA LEU A 256 21.03 17.07 2.32
C LEU A 256 21.80 17.12 3.66
N GLY A 257 22.83 16.27 3.78
CA GLY A 257 24.13 16.67 4.34
C GLY A 257 24.66 15.91 5.55
N GLY A 258 25.77 15.17 5.36
CA GLY A 258 26.75 14.93 6.42
C GLY A 258 27.28 13.50 6.54
N ASP A 259 28.26 13.13 5.71
CA ASP A 259 29.24 12.08 6.02
C ASP A 259 30.03 12.51 7.26
N PHE A 260 29.87 11.85 8.42
CA PHE A 260 30.90 11.73 9.47
C PHE A 260 30.46 10.75 10.56
N ALA A 261 30.93 9.50 10.49
CA ALA A 261 31.34 8.66 11.65
C ALA A 261 31.64 7.23 11.18
N ALA A 262 32.79 7.03 10.54
CA ALA A 262 33.40 5.72 10.47
C ALA A 262 34.02 5.38 11.84
N GLY A 263 33.59 4.29 12.47
CA GLY A 263 34.31 3.71 13.61
C GLY A 263 33.56 3.63 14.95
N ALA A 264 32.35 3.07 14.98
CA ALA A 264 31.82 2.34 16.13
C ALA A 264 30.68 1.46 15.65
N ARG A 265 30.70 0.15 15.95
CA ARG A 265 29.49 -0.68 15.85
C ARG A 265 28.54 -0.19 16.95
N SER A 266 27.72 0.82 16.67
CA SER A 266 26.70 1.26 17.62
C SER A 266 25.61 0.19 17.65
N ARG A 267 25.69 -0.68 18.67
CA ARG A 267 24.51 -1.27 19.29
C ARG A 267 23.46 -0.17 19.42
N VAL A 268 22.22 -0.47 19.03
CA VAL A 268 21.01 0.36 19.23
C VAL A 268 21.23 1.37 20.36
N SER A 269 21.18 2.66 20.03
CA SER A 269 21.37 3.71 21.03
C SER A 269 20.36 3.53 22.16
N PHE A 270 20.82 3.69 23.39
CA PHE A 270 20.00 3.66 24.59
C PHE A 270 18.79 4.61 24.41
N GLY A 271 17.56 4.08 24.27
CA GLY A 271 16.33 4.87 24.22
C GLY A 271 15.42 4.69 23.01
N ASP A 272 15.77 3.87 22.00
CA ASP A 272 14.85 3.56 20.90
C ASP A 272 13.71 2.65 21.40
N ARG A 273 12.45 3.03 21.13
CA ARG A 273 11.26 2.21 21.42
C ARG A 273 10.81 1.51 20.15
N PHE A 274 10.63 0.21 20.22
CA PHE A 274 10.11 -0.62 19.16
C PHE A 274 8.60 -0.71 19.28
N VAL A 275 7.85 -0.58 18.20
CA VAL A 275 6.39 -0.77 18.25
C VAL A 275 5.97 -1.81 17.21
N LEU A 276 5.29 -2.86 17.65
CA LEU A 276 4.65 -3.84 16.77
C LEU A 276 3.15 -3.55 16.65
N TYR A 277 2.61 -3.76 15.46
CA TYR A 277 1.21 -3.55 15.14
C TYR A 277 0.47 -4.88 15.07
N GLN A 278 -0.27 -5.18 16.14
CA GLN A 278 -0.94 -6.46 16.33
C GLN A 278 -1.86 -6.81 15.16
N ARG A 279 -2.72 -5.88 14.71
CA ARG A 279 -3.72 -6.18 13.67
C ARG A 279 -3.09 -6.50 12.32
N ASN A 280 -2.00 -5.81 11.98
CA ASN A 280 -1.29 -6.02 10.72
C ASN A 280 -0.60 -7.38 10.69
N ILE A 281 0.04 -7.77 11.80
CA ILE A 281 0.63 -9.13 11.93
C ILE A 281 -0.45 -10.22 11.91
N GLU A 282 -1.57 -10.01 12.61
CA GLU A 282 -2.69 -10.97 12.63
C GLU A 282 -3.34 -11.13 11.25
N ASN A 283 -3.38 -10.09 10.40
CA ASN A 283 -3.96 -10.14 9.05
C ASN A 283 -3.30 -11.19 8.15
N LEU A 284 -2.06 -11.60 8.47
CA LEU A 284 -1.28 -12.55 7.69
C LEU A 284 -1.49 -14.01 8.12
N CYS A 285 -2.21 -14.24 9.22
CA CYS A 285 -2.19 -15.51 9.93
C CYS A 285 -3.57 -16.12 10.04
N GLN A 286 -3.76 -17.34 9.52
CA GLN A 286 -5.04 -18.07 9.59
C GLN A 286 -5.28 -18.80 10.91
N ASP A 287 -4.22 -19.06 11.68
CA ASP A 287 -4.28 -19.85 12.90
C ASP A 287 -3.22 -19.40 13.92
N ARG A 288 -3.34 -19.94 15.14
CA ARG A 288 -2.46 -19.60 16.27
C ARG A 288 -0.99 -19.99 16.05
N ALA A 289 -0.72 -21.04 15.29
CA ALA A 289 0.65 -21.49 15.03
C ALA A 289 1.33 -20.54 14.03
N ALA A 290 0.64 -20.19 12.95
CA ALA A 290 1.08 -19.19 11.98
C ALA A 290 1.34 -17.84 12.66
N LEU A 291 0.44 -17.39 13.55
CA LEU A 291 0.61 -16.13 14.27
C LEU A 291 1.85 -16.10 15.17
N ARG A 292 2.12 -17.18 15.90
CA ARG A 292 3.33 -17.27 16.74
C ARG A 292 4.60 -17.21 15.92
N GLU A 293 4.60 -17.88 14.77
CA GLU A 293 5.73 -17.87 13.85
C GLU A 293 5.94 -16.49 13.22
N GLU A 294 4.85 -15.79 12.87
CA GLU A 294 4.94 -14.45 12.29
C GLU A 294 5.37 -13.39 13.31
N ILE A 295 4.95 -13.52 14.57
CA ILE A 295 5.49 -12.72 15.68
C ILE A 295 7.00 -12.93 15.82
N ARG A 296 7.47 -14.18 15.77
CA ARG A 296 8.90 -14.51 15.84
C ARG A 296 9.68 -13.87 14.71
N LYS A 297 9.18 -13.95 13.47
CA LYS A 297 9.82 -13.31 12.30
C LYS A 297 9.83 -11.80 12.42
N SER A 298 8.70 -11.18 12.77
CA SER A 298 8.59 -9.72 12.91
C SER A 298 9.55 -9.17 13.97
N VAL A 299 9.69 -9.87 15.10
CA VAL A 299 10.65 -9.50 16.15
C VAL A 299 12.09 -9.66 15.66
N ALA A 300 12.42 -10.74 14.95
CA ALA A 300 13.76 -10.96 14.41
C ALA A 300 14.15 -9.88 13.38
N GLU A 301 13.27 -9.58 12.42
CA GLU A 301 13.46 -8.53 11.42
C GLU A 301 13.71 -7.16 12.07
N LEU A 302 12.98 -6.86 13.14
CA LEU A 302 13.11 -5.63 13.89
C LEU A 302 14.47 -5.51 14.59
N PHE A 303 14.97 -6.60 15.18
CA PHE A 303 16.31 -6.61 15.76
C PHE A 303 17.42 -6.51 14.71
N ASP A 304 17.26 -7.18 13.57
CA ASP A 304 18.20 -7.07 12.44
C ASP A 304 18.27 -5.62 11.93
N ALA A 305 17.12 -4.95 11.80
CA ALA A 305 17.02 -3.54 11.42
C ALA A 305 17.72 -2.60 12.41
N ALA A 306 17.62 -2.91 13.70
CA ALA A 306 18.20 -2.10 14.76
C ALA A 306 19.74 -2.26 14.84
N LEU A 307 20.26 -3.44 14.47
CA LEU A 307 21.68 -3.76 14.50
C LEU A 307 22.44 -3.26 13.26
N ASP A 308 21.77 -3.11 12.13
CA ASP A 308 22.37 -2.60 10.89
C ASP A 308 21.73 -1.26 10.48
N SER A 309 22.39 -0.16 10.84
CA SER A 309 21.97 1.19 10.48
C SER A 309 22.00 1.49 8.97
N ARG A 310 22.60 0.60 8.15
CA ARG A 310 22.52 0.64 6.68
C ARG A 310 21.44 -0.29 6.12
N ALA A 311 21.01 -1.33 6.84
CA ALA A 311 19.89 -2.21 6.45
C ALA A 311 18.51 -1.67 6.82
N ALA A 312 18.44 -0.62 7.66
CA ALA A 312 17.22 0.19 7.81
C ALA A 312 16.73 0.77 6.46
N ILE A 313 17.60 0.76 5.44
CA ILE A 313 17.29 1.10 4.06
C ILE A 313 16.79 -0.18 3.36
N ALA A 314 15.48 -0.22 3.11
CA ALA A 314 14.77 -1.30 2.42
C ALA A 314 14.39 -2.53 3.26
N ILE A 315 13.84 -2.31 4.45
CA ILE A 315 12.81 -3.23 4.94
C ILE A 315 11.52 -2.79 4.26
N LYS A 316 11.39 -3.16 2.98
CA LYS A 316 10.06 -3.43 2.46
C LYS A 316 9.48 -4.41 3.46
N GLY A 317 8.33 -4.08 4.06
CA GLY A 317 7.50 -5.09 4.72
C GLY A 317 7.55 -6.35 3.87
N ALA A 318 7.65 -7.52 4.52
CA ALA A 318 7.64 -8.82 3.87
C ALA A 318 6.71 -8.83 2.64
N PRO A 319 6.93 -9.69 1.63
CA PRO A 319 6.08 -9.75 0.45
C PRO A 319 4.67 -10.23 0.84
N GLU A 320 3.93 -9.35 1.49
CA GLU A 320 2.54 -9.42 1.82
C GLU A 320 1.89 -9.11 0.50
N GLN A 321 1.06 -10.04 0.06
CA GLN A 321 0.33 -9.94 -1.19
C GLN A 321 -0.71 -8.82 -0.99
N HIS A 322 -0.26 -7.56 -1.02
CA HIS A 322 -1.11 -6.41 -0.83
C HIS A 322 -2.14 -6.47 -1.95
N ALA A 323 -3.41 -6.57 -1.55
CA ALA A 323 -4.54 -6.53 -2.47
C ALA A 323 -4.35 -5.41 -3.50
N GLU A 324 -3.82 -4.27 -3.03
CA GLU A 324 -3.48 -3.04 -3.73
C GLU A 324 -2.78 -3.19 -5.10
N GLY A 325 -1.95 -4.22 -5.30
CA GLY A 325 -1.25 -4.44 -6.58
C GLY A 325 -2.06 -5.20 -7.64
N ALA A 326 -3.27 -5.68 -7.30
CA ALA A 326 -4.08 -6.49 -8.19
C ALA A 326 -4.83 -5.63 -9.23
N ASN A 327 -5.14 -6.21 -10.39
CA ASN A 327 -6.03 -5.57 -11.36
C ASN A 327 -7.37 -6.29 -11.39
N VAL A 328 -8.45 -5.53 -11.55
CA VAL A 328 -9.80 -6.08 -11.75
C VAL A 328 -9.79 -6.83 -13.09
N PRO A 329 -10.13 -8.13 -13.11
CA PRO A 329 -10.20 -8.90 -14.35
C PRO A 329 -11.12 -8.24 -15.38
N GLY A 330 -10.80 -8.40 -16.67
CA GLY A 330 -11.68 -7.96 -17.75
C GLY A 330 -12.98 -8.77 -17.82
N ASP A 331 -13.97 -8.27 -18.55
CA ASP A 331 -15.21 -9.04 -18.80
C ASP A 331 -14.95 -10.35 -19.59
N ASP A 332 -13.82 -10.44 -20.30
CA ASP A 332 -13.41 -11.63 -21.06
C ASP A 332 -12.95 -12.81 -20.18
N ASP A 333 -12.71 -12.57 -18.88
CA ASP A 333 -12.26 -13.58 -17.91
C ASP A 333 -13.39 -14.11 -16.98
N ARG A 334 -14.66 -13.85 -17.31
CA ARG A 334 -15.84 -14.20 -16.50
C ARG A 334 -16.37 -15.61 -16.68
#